data_AF-A0ABD1NBE9-F1
#
_entry.id   AF-A0ABD1NBE9-F1
#
_cell.length_a   1.000
_cell.length_b   1.000
_cell.length_c   1.000
_cell.angle_alpha   90.00
_cell.angle_beta   90.00
_cell.angle_gamma   90.00
#
_symmetry.space_group_name_H-M   'P 1'
#
loop_
_entity.id
_entity.type
_entity.pdbx_description
1 polymer ?
#
loop_
_entity_poly.entity_id
_entity_poly.type
_entity_poly.pdbx_seq_one_letter_code
_entity_poly.pdbx_strand_id
1 'polypeptide(L)'
;MYNPLSRRKQPLPMLIFHVTPIFLLLLSSLTTAKATTTTTLHVHVANSTCEGTLYPHLCVSTLSSFPDLTSKTLPQTICSLINHTIQEVTLSSSNCTALRRRLPALTTLDRRALDDCLALFDGALAELKTTIADLSKAPTIGSQRYHHSQTLLSAAMTNLYTCLDGFAYSKGHVRDRIQKGLFRISHHVSNSLAMLKKVKKPSEKNEAFPEYGEVKEGFPSWVSPKDRKLLQSAVNETKFDLVVAKDGTGNFTTIGEALAAAPNSSTTRQICDIHKSRGIL
;
A
#
# COMPACT_ATOMS: atom_id res chain seq x y z
N MET A 1 -10.16 76.50 66.34
CA MET A 1 -9.63 75.51 65.37
C MET A 1 -9.52 74.17 66.08
N TYR A 2 -10.49 73.28 65.87
CA TYR A 2 -10.47 71.90 66.36
C TYR A 2 -11.16 71.02 65.30
N ASN A 3 -10.55 69.88 65.02
CA ASN A 3 -10.76 69.04 63.84
C ASN A 3 -11.69 67.86 64.18
N PRO A 4 -12.70 67.49 63.34
CA PRO A 4 -13.42 66.23 63.51
C PRO A 4 -13.04 65.18 62.45
N LEU A 5 -12.89 63.95 62.94
CA LEU A 5 -12.62 62.71 62.22
C LEU A 5 -13.75 62.32 61.25
N SER A 6 -13.41 61.75 60.07
CA SER A 6 -14.37 60.97 59.27
C SER A 6 -13.74 59.76 58.55
N ARG A 7 -14.22 58.59 59.00
CA ARG A 7 -14.47 57.27 58.38
C ARG A 7 -13.51 56.66 57.33
N ARG A 8 -12.88 55.58 57.80
CA ARG A 8 -12.18 54.51 57.08
C ARG A 8 -13.19 53.54 56.42
N LYS A 9 -13.05 53.23 55.12
CA LYS A 9 -13.76 52.11 54.45
C LYS A 9 -12.99 50.80 54.70
N GLN A 10 -13.69 49.72 55.05
CA GLN A 10 -13.12 48.37 55.20
C GLN A 10 -13.13 47.62 53.85
N PRO A 11 -12.08 46.84 53.51
CA PRO A 11 -12.09 45.95 52.37
C PRO A 11 -12.71 44.58 52.72
N LEU A 12 -13.42 44.00 51.75
CA LEU A 12 -14.00 42.65 51.77
C LEU A 12 -12.89 41.57 51.80
N PRO A 13 -13.01 40.47 52.54
CA PRO A 13 -11.97 39.44 52.57
C PRO A 13 -12.00 38.58 51.30
N MET A 14 -10.87 38.50 50.59
CA MET A 14 -10.64 37.47 49.57
C MET A 14 -10.38 36.13 50.26
N LEU A 15 -11.25 35.15 50.02
CA LEU A 15 -11.03 33.75 50.37
C LEU A 15 -9.94 33.16 49.45
N ILE A 16 -8.72 33.04 49.99
CA ILE A 16 -7.64 32.28 49.36
C ILE A 16 -7.91 30.80 49.61
N PHE A 17 -8.37 30.07 48.59
CA PHE A 17 -8.46 28.62 48.66
C PHE A 17 -7.05 28.03 48.71
N HIS A 18 -6.63 27.56 49.89
CA HIS A 18 -5.40 26.79 50.04
C HIS A 18 -5.58 25.44 49.33
N VAL A 19 -5.16 25.37 48.07
CA VAL A 19 -5.05 24.11 47.34
C VAL A 19 -3.91 23.32 48.00
N THR A 20 -4.27 22.28 48.75
CA THR A 20 -3.29 21.49 49.50
C THR A 20 -2.29 20.83 48.55
N PRO A 21 -1.00 20.74 48.88
CA PRO A 21 0.02 20.10 48.03
C PRO A 21 -0.30 18.60 47.77
N ILE A 22 -1.14 18.00 48.61
CA ILE A 22 -1.69 16.66 48.46
C ILE A 22 -2.62 16.57 47.23
N PHE A 23 -3.42 17.60 46.94
CA PHE A 23 -4.31 17.62 45.78
C PHE A 23 -3.52 17.64 44.46
N LEU A 24 -2.42 18.41 44.38
CA LEU A 24 -1.53 18.44 43.21
C LEU A 24 -0.82 17.10 42.95
N LEU A 25 -0.44 16.37 44.02
CA LEU A 25 0.16 15.03 43.93
C LEU A 25 -0.85 13.95 43.49
N LEU A 26 -2.12 14.06 43.88
CA LEU A 26 -3.17 13.18 43.37
C LEU A 26 -3.46 13.43 41.88
N LEU A 27 -3.47 14.70 41.44
CA LEU A 27 -3.64 15.02 40.01
C LEU A 27 -2.47 14.51 39.15
N SER A 28 -1.21 14.60 39.62
CA SER A 28 -0.05 14.10 38.89
C SER A 28 0.00 12.56 38.80
N SER A 29 -0.48 11.87 39.84
CA SER A 29 -0.57 10.40 39.86
C SER A 29 -1.68 9.87 38.94
N LEU A 30 -2.80 10.59 38.85
CA LEU A 30 -3.92 10.21 38.00
C LEU A 30 -3.63 10.42 36.50
N THR A 31 -2.85 11.45 36.15
CA THR A 31 -2.43 11.70 34.75
C THR A 31 -1.43 10.64 34.25
N THR A 32 -0.50 10.19 35.10
CA THR A 32 0.45 9.12 34.74
C THR A 32 -0.23 7.76 34.58
N ALA A 33 -1.15 7.39 35.47
CA ALA A 33 -1.90 6.13 35.37
C ALA A 33 -2.76 6.06 34.08
N LYS A 34 -3.41 7.18 33.70
CA LYS A 34 -4.19 7.26 32.46
C LYS A 34 -3.31 7.15 31.21
N ALA A 35 -2.16 7.85 31.19
CA ALA A 35 -1.22 7.80 30.07
C ALA A 35 -0.66 6.39 29.84
N THR A 36 -0.22 5.69 30.90
CA THR A 36 0.32 4.32 30.79
C THR A 36 -0.73 3.33 30.29
N THR A 37 -1.97 3.42 30.77
CA THR A 37 -3.08 2.54 30.35
C THR A 37 -3.48 2.76 28.88
N THR A 38 -3.52 4.02 28.43
CA THR A 38 -3.82 4.37 27.04
C THR A 38 -2.73 3.88 26.08
N THR A 39 -1.44 4.00 26.45
CA THR A 39 -0.33 3.51 25.62
C THR A 39 -0.38 1.99 25.46
N THR A 40 -0.64 1.23 26.53
CA THR A 40 -0.77 -0.23 26.45
C THR A 40 -1.95 -0.68 25.59
N LEU A 41 -3.09 0.02 25.66
CA LEU A 41 -4.27 -0.29 24.85
C LEU A 41 -4.04 0.02 23.36
N HIS A 42 -3.37 1.13 23.05
CA HIS A 42 -3.00 1.50 21.67
C HIS A 42 -2.15 0.42 21.00
N VAL A 43 -1.10 -0.03 21.68
CA VAL A 43 -0.20 -1.07 21.16
C VAL A 43 -0.95 -2.39 20.98
N HIS A 44 -1.87 -2.74 21.89
CA HIS A 44 -2.70 -3.92 21.76
C HIS A 44 -3.61 -3.87 20.52
N VAL A 45 -4.29 -2.74 20.29
CA VAL A 45 -5.14 -2.55 19.09
C VAL A 45 -4.31 -2.54 17.81
N ALA A 46 -3.12 -1.94 17.83
CA ALA A 46 -2.18 -1.98 16.70
C ALA A 46 -1.77 -3.42 16.38
N ASN A 47 -1.39 -4.22 17.39
CA ASN A 47 -1.01 -5.62 17.23
C ASN A 47 -2.13 -6.45 16.60
N SER A 48 -3.36 -6.38 17.13
CA SER A 48 -4.49 -7.13 16.59
C SER A 48 -4.85 -6.70 15.16
N THR A 49 -4.78 -5.40 14.88
CA THR A 49 -5.02 -4.86 13.55
C THR A 49 -3.98 -5.36 12.54
N CYS A 50 -2.70 -5.40 12.94
CA CYS A 50 -1.56 -5.77 12.10
C CYS A 50 -1.29 -7.29 12.00
N GLU A 51 -2.04 -8.12 12.74
CA GLU A 51 -1.90 -9.58 12.69
C GLU A 51 -2.06 -10.13 11.25
N GLY A 52 -1.21 -11.05 10.81
CA GLY A 52 -1.29 -11.61 9.45
C GLY A 52 -0.91 -10.65 8.32
N THR A 53 -0.39 -9.46 8.63
CA THR A 53 0.28 -8.60 7.63
C THR A 53 1.69 -9.12 7.32
N LEU A 54 2.21 -8.80 6.13
CA LEU A 54 3.54 -9.26 5.70
C LEU A 54 4.67 -8.53 6.44
N TYR A 55 4.43 -7.29 6.89
CA TYR A 55 5.41 -6.48 7.62
C TYR A 55 4.83 -6.01 8.96
N PRO A 56 4.60 -6.93 9.92
CA PRO A 56 3.84 -6.65 11.14
C PRO A 56 4.53 -5.63 12.06
N HIS A 57 5.86 -5.70 12.20
CA HIS A 57 6.61 -4.74 13.02
C HIS A 57 6.43 -3.31 12.51
N LEU A 58 6.58 -3.09 11.20
CA LEU A 58 6.39 -1.78 10.57
C LEU A 58 4.94 -1.30 10.70
N CYS A 59 3.97 -2.21 10.54
CA CYS A 59 2.56 -1.90 10.75
C CYS A 59 2.30 -1.40 12.18
N VAL A 60 2.71 -2.17 13.19
CA VAL A 60 2.47 -1.86 14.60
C VAL A 60 3.16 -0.57 15.00
N SER A 61 4.43 -0.38 14.61
CA SER A 61 5.15 0.86 14.94
C SER A 61 4.46 2.10 14.37
N THR A 62 3.90 2.00 13.17
CA THR A 62 3.22 3.12 12.53
C THR A 62 1.83 3.34 13.10
N LEU A 63 0.99 2.30 13.22
CA LEU A 63 -0.37 2.45 13.77
C LEU A 63 -0.35 2.96 15.21
N SER A 64 0.58 2.48 16.04
CA SER A 64 0.70 2.91 17.45
C SER A 64 0.95 4.41 17.59
N SER A 65 1.49 5.07 16.55
CA SER A 65 1.74 6.51 16.54
C SER A 65 0.51 7.36 16.17
N PHE A 66 -0.56 6.76 15.63
CA PHE A 66 -1.73 7.50 15.20
C PHE A 66 -2.63 7.89 16.38
N PRO A 67 -3.06 9.16 16.50
CA PRO A 67 -3.99 9.55 17.55
C PRO A 67 -5.33 8.82 17.39
N ASP A 68 -5.96 8.55 18.53
CA ASP A 68 -7.30 7.95 18.62
C ASP A 68 -7.43 6.59 17.90
N LEU A 69 -6.34 5.81 17.81
CA LEU A 69 -6.36 4.50 17.13
C LEU A 69 -7.46 3.59 17.70
N THR A 70 -7.67 3.64 19.02
CA THR A 70 -8.63 2.79 19.73
C THR A 70 -10.10 3.11 19.42
N SER A 71 -10.41 4.27 18.85
CA SER A 71 -11.78 4.65 18.47
C SER A 71 -12.07 4.46 16.99
N LYS A 72 -11.06 4.12 16.18
CA LYS A 72 -11.19 3.95 14.73
C LYS A 72 -11.73 2.58 14.38
N THR A 73 -12.62 2.54 13.39
CA THR A 73 -12.97 1.28 12.71
C THR A 73 -11.78 0.77 11.88
N LEU A 74 -11.82 -0.50 11.48
CA LEU A 74 -10.78 -1.06 10.61
C LEU A 74 -10.64 -0.27 9.28
N PRO A 75 -11.72 0.08 8.54
CA PRO A 75 -11.60 0.94 7.36
C PRO A 75 -10.95 2.31 7.66
N GLN A 76 -11.31 2.96 8.77
CA GLN A 76 -10.71 4.24 9.17
C GLN A 76 -9.22 4.10 9.52
N THR A 77 -8.83 2.97 10.11
CA THR A 77 -7.44 2.65 10.42
C THR A 77 -6.64 2.42 9.14
N ILE A 78 -7.21 1.69 8.17
CA ILE A 78 -6.63 1.52 6.82
C ILE A 78 -6.47 2.89 6.14
N CYS A 79 -7.50 3.76 6.15
CA CYS A 79 -7.39 5.11 5.59
C CYS A 79 -6.29 5.94 6.28
N SER A 80 -6.11 5.80 7.59
CA SER A 80 -5.05 6.49 8.33
C SER A 80 -3.66 6.00 7.90
N LEU A 81 -3.50 4.68 7.73
CA LEU A 81 -2.26 4.10 7.21
C LEU A 81 -1.99 4.55 5.77
N ILE A 82 -2.99 4.54 4.89
CA ILE A 82 -2.84 5.02 3.50
C ILE A 82 -2.48 6.51 3.46
N ASN A 83 -3.08 7.35 4.32
CA ASN A 83 -2.71 8.76 4.43
C ASN A 83 -1.24 8.94 4.84
N HIS A 84 -0.74 8.13 5.78
CA HIS A 84 0.68 8.12 6.12
C HIS A 84 1.53 7.74 4.91
N THR A 85 1.17 6.65 4.20
CA THR A 85 1.84 6.22 2.98
C THR A 85 1.86 7.30 1.90
N ILE A 86 0.78 8.05 1.71
CA ILE A 86 0.70 9.18 0.77
C ILE A 86 1.75 10.25 1.11
N GLN A 87 1.97 10.54 2.39
CA GLN A 87 3.01 11.49 2.82
C GLN A 87 4.40 10.97 2.46
N GLU A 88 4.66 9.69 2.66
CA GLU A 88 5.94 9.06 2.31
C GLU A 88 6.20 9.05 0.79
N VAL A 89 5.18 8.76 -0.02
CA VAL A 89 5.26 8.85 -1.49
C VAL A 89 5.54 10.29 -1.91
N THR A 90 4.85 11.28 -1.33
CA THR A 90 5.06 12.70 -1.62
C THR A 90 6.49 13.14 -1.28
N LEU A 91 7.02 12.69 -0.14
CA LEU A 91 8.42 12.95 0.24
C LEU A 91 9.40 12.28 -0.72
N SER A 92 9.13 11.04 -1.15
CA SER A 92 9.97 10.32 -2.12
C SER A 92 9.96 10.97 -3.51
N SER A 93 8.79 11.44 -3.96
CA SER A 93 8.66 12.22 -5.21
C SER A 93 9.45 13.53 -5.15
N SER A 94 9.38 14.24 -4.03
CA SER A 94 10.17 15.44 -3.79
C SER A 94 11.67 15.16 -3.77
N ASN A 95 12.09 14.04 -3.17
CA ASN A 95 13.49 13.59 -3.17
C ASN A 95 13.97 13.25 -4.59
N CYS A 96 13.19 12.52 -5.38
CA CYS A 96 13.52 12.23 -6.79
C CYS A 96 13.63 13.53 -7.61
N THR A 97 12.74 14.49 -7.40
CA THR A 97 12.83 15.83 -8.01
C THR A 97 14.13 16.54 -7.63
N ALA A 98 14.52 16.48 -6.36
CA ALA A 98 15.75 17.08 -5.88
C ALA A 98 17.00 16.39 -6.45
N LEU A 99 17.02 15.04 -6.50
CA LEU A 99 18.08 14.26 -7.12
C LEU A 99 18.24 14.62 -8.59
N ARG A 100 17.13 14.69 -9.33
CA ARG A 100 17.11 15.09 -10.74
C ARG A 100 17.73 16.45 -10.99
N ARG A 101 17.48 17.44 -10.11
CA ARG A 101 17.97 18.81 -10.26
C ARG A 101 19.40 19.01 -9.75
N ARG A 102 19.76 18.36 -8.64
CA ARG A 102 20.97 18.71 -7.86
C ARG A 102 22.13 17.77 -8.08
N LEU A 103 21.90 16.56 -8.61
CA LEU A 103 23.00 15.61 -8.80
C LEU A 103 23.77 15.95 -10.09
N PRO A 104 25.03 16.38 -10.00
CA PRO A 104 25.76 16.94 -11.14
C PRO A 104 26.15 15.89 -12.21
N ALA A 105 26.14 14.60 -11.86
CA ALA A 105 26.59 13.51 -12.72
C ALA A 105 25.52 12.41 -12.90
N LEU A 106 24.28 12.80 -13.25
CA LEU A 106 23.26 11.83 -13.67
C LEU A 106 23.54 11.33 -15.08
N THR A 107 23.52 10.02 -15.28
CA THR A 107 23.49 9.45 -16.62
C THR A 107 22.17 9.77 -17.31
N THR A 108 22.13 9.67 -18.64
CA THR A 108 20.87 9.82 -19.40
C THR A 108 19.80 8.83 -18.93
N LEU A 109 20.21 7.60 -18.58
CA LEU A 109 19.30 6.58 -18.05
C LEU A 109 18.78 6.96 -16.66
N ASP A 110 19.63 7.48 -15.76
CA ASP A 110 19.16 7.96 -14.46
C ASP A 110 18.14 9.08 -14.58
N ARG A 111 18.36 10.02 -15.52
CA ARG A 111 17.41 11.13 -15.73
C ARG A 111 16.06 10.62 -16.20
N ARG A 112 16.03 9.71 -17.16
CA ARG A 112 14.78 9.11 -17.67
C ARG A 112 14.07 8.30 -16.60
N ALA A 113 14.80 7.44 -15.90
CA ALA A 113 14.24 6.66 -14.79
C ALA A 113 13.67 7.56 -13.68
N LEU A 114 14.32 8.70 -13.38
CA LEU A 114 13.77 9.69 -12.46
C LEU A 114 12.48 10.34 -12.98
N ASP A 115 12.36 10.63 -14.28
CA ASP A 115 11.10 11.13 -14.88
C ASP A 115 9.98 10.10 -14.78
N ASP A 116 10.29 8.84 -15.15
CA ASP A 116 9.34 7.73 -15.07
C ASP A 116 8.87 7.54 -13.63
N CYS A 117 9.79 7.59 -12.65
CA CYS A 117 9.44 7.55 -11.24
C CYS A 117 8.48 8.66 -10.81
N LEU A 118 8.63 9.89 -11.29
CA LEU A 118 7.72 10.98 -10.93
C LEU A 118 6.31 10.71 -11.44
N ALA A 119 6.17 10.23 -12.69
CA ALA A 119 4.88 9.83 -13.23
C ALA A 119 4.27 8.63 -12.48
N LEU A 120 5.08 7.63 -12.12
CA LEU A 120 4.66 6.47 -11.35
C LEU A 120 4.23 6.85 -9.92
N PHE A 121 4.89 7.82 -9.29
CA PHE A 121 4.44 8.35 -8.00
C PHE A 121 3.11 9.08 -8.11
N ASP A 122 2.87 9.84 -9.18
CA ASP A 122 1.57 10.48 -9.41
C ASP A 122 0.45 9.43 -9.56
N GLY A 123 0.73 8.35 -10.30
CA GLY A 123 -0.16 7.18 -10.39
C GLY A 123 -0.45 6.55 -9.03
N ALA A 124 0.59 6.20 -8.27
CA ALA A 124 0.45 5.65 -6.92
C ALA A 124 -0.35 6.58 -5.99
N LEU A 125 -0.09 7.90 -6.03
CA LEU A 125 -0.84 8.87 -5.24
C LEU A 125 -2.32 8.91 -5.61
N ALA A 126 -2.65 8.84 -6.91
CA ALA A 126 -4.03 8.81 -7.37
C ALA A 126 -4.76 7.53 -6.91
N GLU A 127 -4.11 6.37 -7.02
CA GLU A 127 -4.65 5.08 -6.59
C GLU A 127 -4.89 5.02 -5.08
N LEU A 128 -3.92 5.49 -4.29
CA LEU A 128 -4.04 5.55 -2.82
C LEU A 128 -5.17 6.51 -2.39
N LYS A 129 -5.28 7.69 -3.01
CA LYS A 129 -6.37 8.65 -2.72
C LYS A 129 -7.74 8.07 -3.09
N THR A 130 -7.83 7.38 -4.21
CA THR A 130 -9.07 6.73 -4.65
C THR A 130 -9.47 5.60 -3.70
N THR A 131 -8.50 4.83 -3.22
CA THR A 131 -8.74 3.80 -2.18
C THR A 131 -9.33 4.40 -0.91
N ILE A 132 -8.83 5.55 -0.45
CA ILE A 132 -9.41 6.26 0.71
C ILE A 132 -10.86 6.66 0.42
N ALA A 133 -11.14 7.20 -0.77
CA ALA A 133 -12.49 7.59 -1.15
C ALA A 133 -13.46 6.39 -1.15
N ASP A 134 -13.02 5.23 -1.64
CA ASP A 134 -13.80 4.00 -1.62
C ASP A 134 -14.09 3.51 -0.21
N LEU A 135 -13.09 3.51 0.68
CA LEU A 135 -13.24 3.06 2.06
C LEU A 135 -14.08 4.00 2.92
N SER A 136 -14.06 5.31 2.62
CA SER A 136 -14.71 6.33 3.46
C SER A 136 -16.17 6.60 3.09
N LYS A 137 -16.66 6.06 1.96
CA LYS A 137 -17.98 6.40 1.40
C LYS A 137 -19.16 5.92 2.23
N ALA A 138 -19.01 4.85 3.01
CA ALA A 138 -20.07 4.29 3.84
C ALA A 138 -19.49 3.44 4.99
N PRO A 139 -20.25 3.20 6.08
CA PRO A 139 -19.80 2.36 7.20
C PRO A 139 -19.43 0.92 6.80
N THR A 140 -20.06 0.41 5.74
CA THR A 140 -19.77 -0.89 5.13
C THR A 140 -19.27 -0.73 3.70
N ILE A 141 -18.25 -1.50 3.33
CA ILE A 141 -17.74 -1.52 1.95
C ILE A 141 -18.56 -2.50 1.09
N GLY A 142 -19.08 -2.02 -0.03
CA GLY A 142 -19.70 -2.88 -1.05
C GLY A 142 -18.63 -3.62 -1.82
N SER A 143 -18.96 -4.80 -2.38
CA SER A 143 -17.95 -5.66 -3.00
C SER A 143 -17.19 -5.01 -4.15
N GLN A 144 -17.88 -4.26 -5.02
CA GLN A 144 -17.23 -3.50 -6.10
C GLN A 144 -16.14 -2.57 -5.57
N ARG A 145 -16.42 -1.80 -4.51
CA ARG A 145 -15.44 -0.89 -3.88
C ARG A 145 -14.32 -1.66 -3.19
N TYR A 146 -14.62 -2.82 -2.60
CA TYR A 146 -13.62 -3.68 -1.99
C TYR A 146 -12.61 -4.19 -3.03
N HIS A 147 -13.11 -4.75 -4.14
CA HIS A 147 -12.27 -5.26 -5.22
C HIS A 147 -11.51 -4.12 -5.91
N HIS A 148 -12.14 -2.97 -6.12
CA HIS A 148 -11.47 -1.79 -6.63
C HIS A 148 -10.33 -1.32 -5.71
N SER A 149 -10.58 -1.19 -4.40
CA SER A 149 -9.56 -0.87 -3.39
C SER A 149 -8.40 -1.88 -3.38
N GLN A 150 -8.69 -3.17 -3.50
CA GLN A 150 -7.68 -4.22 -3.59
C GLN A 150 -6.81 -4.07 -4.85
N THR A 151 -7.43 -3.80 -6.00
CA THR A 151 -6.73 -3.55 -7.27
C THR A 151 -5.86 -2.30 -7.18
N LEU A 152 -6.40 -1.18 -6.68
CA LEU A 152 -5.69 0.09 -6.56
C LEU A 152 -4.48 -0.01 -5.62
N LEU A 153 -4.59 -0.69 -4.48
CA LEU A 153 -3.44 -0.93 -3.59
C LEU A 153 -2.36 -1.79 -4.28
N SER A 154 -2.78 -2.79 -5.07
CA SER A 154 -1.84 -3.64 -5.82
C SER A 154 -1.15 -2.85 -6.94
N ALA A 155 -1.89 -1.98 -7.63
CA ALA A 155 -1.36 -1.09 -8.65
C ALA A 155 -0.38 -0.06 -8.06
N ALA A 156 -0.70 0.54 -6.91
CA ALA A 156 0.18 1.50 -6.24
C ALA A 156 1.51 0.86 -5.86
N MET A 157 1.47 -0.36 -5.33
CA MET A 157 2.69 -1.12 -5.04
C MET A 157 3.48 -1.44 -6.31
N THR A 158 2.81 -1.81 -7.40
CA THR A 158 3.44 -2.07 -8.70
C THR A 158 4.14 -0.82 -9.22
N ASN A 159 3.51 0.35 -9.18
CA ASN A 159 4.10 1.62 -9.59
C ASN A 159 5.41 1.93 -8.83
N LEU A 160 5.45 1.64 -7.52
CA LEU A 160 6.65 1.80 -6.70
C LEU A 160 7.78 0.85 -7.11
N TYR A 161 7.48 -0.42 -7.39
CA TYR A 161 8.48 -1.36 -7.88
C TYR A 161 8.96 -1.03 -9.29
N THR A 162 8.05 -0.66 -10.20
CA THR A 162 8.38 -0.25 -11.57
C THR A 162 9.32 0.96 -11.59
N CYS A 163 9.17 1.90 -10.65
CA CYS A 163 10.11 3.02 -10.51
C CYS A 163 11.53 2.51 -10.20
N LEU A 164 11.68 1.50 -9.34
CA LEU A 164 13.00 0.90 -9.06
C LEU A 164 13.55 0.10 -10.24
N ASP A 165 12.68 -0.58 -10.97
CA ASP A 165 13.04 -1.36 -12.16
C ASP A 165 13.49 -0.46 -13.32
N GLY A 166 13.01 0.78 -13.38
CA GLY A 166 13.48 1.80 -14.33
C GLY A 166 14.99 2.06 -14.26
N PHE A 167 15.63 1.73 -13.13
CA PHE A 167 17.08 1.86 -12.96
C PHE A 167 17.87 0.57 -13.22
N ALA A 168 17.25 -0.53 -13.66
CA ALA A 168 17.90 -1.85 -13.78
C ALA A 168 19.18 -1.85 -14.63
N TYR A 169 19.26 -0.97 -15.64
CA TYR A 169 20.42 -0.83 -16.53
C TYR A 169 21.22 0.45 -16.29
N SER A 170 20.87 1.24 -15.26
CA SER A 170 21.65 2.41 -14.90
C SER A 170 22.96 1.99 -14.22
N LYS A 171 24.03 2.73 -14.51
CA LYS A 171 25.32 2.62 -13.82
C LYS A 171 25.46 3.62 -12.67
N GLY A 172 24.45 4.46 -12.45
CA GLY A 172 24.42 5.46 -11.39
C GLY A 172 23.99 4.89 -10.03
N HIS A 173 24.12 5.71 -8.99
CA HIS A 173 23.76 5.36 -7.60
C HIS A 173 22.40 5.91 -7.17
N VAL A 174 21.55 6.34 -8.12
CA VAL A 174 20.24 6.92 -7.80
C VAL A 174 19.32 5.88 -7.18
N ARG A 175 19.29 4.67 -7.75
CA ARG A 175 18.50 3.54 -7.25
C ARG A 175 18.81 3.27 -5.78
N ASP A 176 20.08 3.20 -5.41
CA ASP A 176 20.53 2.92 -4.04
C ASP A 176 20.02 3.98 -3.04
N ARG A 177 19.94 5.25 -3.47
CA ARG A 177 19.48 6.36 -2.65
C ARG A 177 17.98 6.34 -2.37
N ILE A 178 17.18 5.79 -3.29
CA ILE A 178 15.71 5.81 -3.18
C ILE A 178 15.13 4.46 -2.74
N GLN A 179 15.82 3.35 -3.00
CA GLN A 179 15.33 1.98 -2.81
C GLN A 179 14.76 1.72 -1.41
N LYS A 180 15.50 2.09 -0.36
CA LYS A 180 15.06 1.85 1.02
C LYS A 180 13.75 2.57 1.34
N GLY A 181 13.59 3.80 0.84
CA GLY A 181 12.36 4.58 0.99
C GLY A 181 11.20 3.89 0.28
N LEU A 182 11.39 3.51 -0.99
CA LEU A 182 10.34 2.88 -1.77
C LEU A 182 9.93 1.51 -1.22
N PHE A 183 10.86 0.68 -0.75
CA PHE A 183 10.50 -0.57 -0.09
C PHE A 183 9.68 -0.33 1.18
N ARG A 184 10.05 0.65 2.01
CA ARG A 184 9.26 0.99 3.20
C ARG A 184 7.84 1.42 2.83
N ILE A 185 7.67 2.22 1.78
CA ILE A 185 6.35 2.62 1.26
C ILE A 185 5.58 1.39 0.76
N SER A 186 6.20 0.55 -0.08
CA SER A 186 5.58 -0.69 -0.58
C SER A 186 5.15 -1.62 0.55
N HIS A 187 5.92 -1.70 1.64
CA HIS A 187 5.57 -2.46 2.83
C HIS A 187 4.33 -1.88 3.53
N HIS A 188 4.20 -0.56 3.63
CA HIS A 188 2.98 0.08 4.13
C HIS A 188 1.76 -0.20 3.23
N VAL A 189 1.92 -0.14 1.90
CA VAL A 189 0.85 -0.52 0.96
C VAL A 189 0.45 -2.00 1.13
N SER A 190 1.44 -2.90 1.25
CA SER A 190 1.21 -4.33 1.49
C SER A 190 0.47 -4.59 2.81
N ASN A 191 0.83 -3.88 3.88
CA ASN A 191 0.11 -3.97 5.15
C ASN A 191 -1.34 -3.47 5.03
N SER A 192 -1.57 -2.35 4.33
CA SER A 192 -2.93 -1.85 4.04
C SER A 192 -3.76 -2.89 3.26
N LEU A 193 -3.15 -3.58 2.29
CA LEU A 193 -3.81 -4.63 1.51
C LEU A 193 -4.16 -5.85 2.38
N ALA A 194 -3.26 -6.27 3.26
CA ALA A 194 -3.52 -7.36 4.19
C ALA A 194 -4.61 -7.00 5.21
N MET A 195 -4.63 -5.76 5.70
CA MET A 195 -5.68 -5.24 6.57
C MET A 195 -7.04 -5.16 5.85
N LEU A 196 -7.07 -4.77 4.57
CA LEU A 196 -8.28 -4.73 3.75
C LEU A 196 -8.98 -6.09 3.71
N LYS A 197 -8.23 -7.20 3.63
CA LYS A 197 -8.80 -8.57 3.64
C LYS A 197 -9.59 -8.92 4.89
N LYS A 198 -9.35 -8.22 6.00
CA LYS A 198 -10.09 -8.39 7.27
C LYS A 198 -11.40 -7.57 7.31
N VAL A 199 -11.62 -6.68 6.34
CA VAL A 199 -12.85 -5.90 6.25
C VAL A 199 -13.99 -6.83 5.82
N LYS A 200 -15.07 -6.85 6.60
CA LYS A 200 -16.27 -7.64 6.27
C LYS A 200 -16.85 -7.14 4.94
N LYS A 201 -16.87 -8.01 3.93
CA LYS A 201 -17.57 -7.78 2.66
C LYS A 201 -18.93 -8.49 2.66
N PRO A 202 -19.95 -7.96 1.96
CA PRO A 202 -21.15 -8.72 1.63
C PRO A 202 -20.75 -10.00 0.89
N SER A 203 -21.38 -11.13 1.22
CA SER A 203 -21.14 -12.40 0.53
C SER A 203 -21.54 -12.26 -0.94
N GLU A 204 -20.60 -12.41 -1.85
CA GLU A 204 -20.88 -12.49 -3.28
C GLU A 204 -20.90 -13.94 -3.76
N LYS A 205 -21.90 -14.25 -4.57
CA LYS A 205 -22.05 -15.55 -5.25
C LYS A 205 -21.20 -15.64 -6.52
N ASN A 206 -20.72 -14.52 -7.05
CA ASN A 206 -19.96 -14.45 -8.29
C ASN A 206 -18.82 -13.44 -8.12
N GLU A 207 -17.58 -13.92 -7.99
CA GLU A 207 -16.39 -13.08 -8.10
C GLU A 207 -16.23 -12.63 -9.56
N ALA A 208 -16.88 -11.53 -9.92
CA ALA A 208 -16.73 -10.93 -11.23
C ALA A 208 -15.98 -9.60 -11.07
N PHE A 209 -14.81 -9.50 -11.70
CA PHE A 209 -14.25 -8.19 -12.05
C PHE A 209 -15.18 -7.61 -13.13
N PRO A 210 -16.02 -6.59 -12.84
CA PRO A 210 -17.07 -6.16 -13.75
C PRO A 210 -16.53 -5.67 -15.10
N GLU A 211 -15.28 -5.23 -15.12
CA GLU A 211 -14.58 -4.68 -16.28
C GLU A 211 -14.11 -5.75 -17.28
N TYR A 212 -13.84 -6.98 -16.83
CA TYR A 212 -13.28 -8.05 -17.68
C TYR A 212 -14.34 -9.03 -18.22
N GLY A 213 -15.63 -8.67 -18.06
CA GLY A 213 -16.76 -9.48 -18.47
C GLY A 213 -17.12 -10.58 -17.47
N GLU A 214 -18.19 -11.31 -17.79
CA GLU A 214 -18.68 -12.40 -16.94
C GLU A 214 -17.65 -13.55 -16.87
N VAL A 215 -17.42 -14.07 -15.66
CA VAL A 215 -16.65 -15.28 -15.45
C VAL A 215 -17.62 -16.45 -15.36
N LYS A 216 -17.41 -17.47 -16.19
CA LYS A 216 -18.15 -18.74 -16.15
C LYS A 216 -17.15 -19.86 -15.87
N GLU A 217 -17.42 -20.77 -14.93
CA GLU A 217 -16.54 -21.93 -14.68
C GLU A 217 -15.06 -21.56 -14.47
N GLY A 218 -14.78 -20.39 -13.87
CA GLY A 218 -13.42 -19.92 -13.59
C GLY A 218 -12.65 -19.28 -14.76
N PHE A 219 -13.25 -19.10 -15.94
CA PHE A 219 -12.63 -18.34 -17.04
C PHE A 219 -13.54 -17.20 -17.56
N PRO A 220 -12.95 -16.09 -18.05
CA PRO A 220 -13.69 -14.99 -18.69
C PRO A 220 -14.53 -15.49 -19.87
N SER A 221 -15.74 -14.96 -20.08
CA SER A 221 -16.70 -15.41 -21.11
C SER A 221 -16.14 -15.42 -22.54
N TRP A 222 -15.18 -14.56 -22.85
CA TRP A 222 -14.50 -14.50 -24.15
C TRP A 222 -13.55 -15.68 -24.41
N VAL A 223 -13.14 -16.44 -23.38
CA VAL A 223 -12.36 -17.66 -23.57
C VAL A 223 -13.29 -18.78 -24.03
N SER A 224 -13.06 -19.34 -25.22
CA SER A 224 -13.93 -20.40 -25.75
C SER A 224 -13.84 -21.68 -24.90
N PRO A 225 -14.88 -22.53 -24.85
CA PRO A 225 -14.83 -23.80 -24.11
C PRO A 225 -13.66 -24.70 -24.54
N LYS A 226 -13.29 -24.67 -25.83
CA LYS A 226 -12.14 -25.42 -26.37
C LYS A 226 -10.82 -24.90 -25.79
N ASP A 227 -10.67 -23.58 -25.68
CA ASP A 227 -9.47 -22.96 -25.10
C ASP A 227 -9.39 -23.20 -23.60
N ARG A 228 -10.52 -23.16 -22.87
CA ARG A 228 -10.57 -23.53 -21.45
C ARG A 228 -10.08 -24.95 -21.23
N LYS A 229 -10.61 -25.90 -22.03
CA LYS A 229 -10.19 -27.30 -21.98
C LYS A 229 -8.68 -27.42 -22.22
N LEU A 230 -8.15 -26.75 -23.23
CA LEU A 230 -6.71 -26.74 -23.52
C LEU A 230 -5.89 -26.17 -22.35
N LEU A 231 -6.32 -25.06 -21.74
CA LEU A 231 -5.62 -24.44 -20.61
C LEU A 231 -5.66 -25.29 -19.34
N GLN A 232 -6.67 -26.16 -19.20
CA GLN A 232 -6.81 -27.08 -18.08
C GLN A 232 -6.18 -28.45 -18.35
N SER A 233 -5.86 -28.78 -19.60
CA SER A 233 -5.22 -30.04 -19.97
C SER A 233 -3.79 -30.11 -19.42
N ALA A 234 -3.38 -31.31 -19.02
CA ALA A 234 -2.00 -31.54 -18.61
C ALA A 234 -1.05 -31.35 -19.81
N VAL A 235 0.20 -30.94 -19.52
CA VAL A 235 1.23 -30.67 -20.56
C VAL A 235 1.45 -31.90 -21.45
N ASN A 236 1.49 -33.10 -20.87
CA ASN A 236 1.66 -34.36 -21.59
C ASN A 236 0.47 -34.74 -22.50
N GLU A 237 -0.72 -34.21 -22.23
CA GLU A 237 -1.93 -34.42 -23.03
C GLU A 237 -2.13 -33.34 -24.10
N THR A 238 -1.29 -32.31 -24.07
CA THR A 238 -1.38 -31.16 -24.96
C THR A 238 -0.48 -31.35 -26.15
N LYS A 239 -1.03 -31.23 -27.36
CA LYS A 239 -0.24 -31.18 -28.58
C LYS A 239 0.28 -29.76 -28.77
N PHE A 240 1.60 -29.61 -28.69
CA PHE A 240 2.29 -28.35 -28.98
C PHE A 240 2.76 -28.32 -30.42
N ASP A 241 2.65 -27.15 -31.04
CA ASP A 241 3.17 -26.90 -32.38
C ASP A 241 4.65 -26.50 -32.32
N LEU A 242 5.05 -25.78 -31.26
CA LEU A 242 6.41 -25.30 -31.04
C LEU A 242 6.80 -25.46 -29.56
N VAL A 243 8.06 -25.79 -29.30
CA VAL A 243 8.63 -25.85 -27.95
C VAL A 243 9.79 -24.87 -27.83
N VAL A 244 9.75 -24.00 -26.83
CA VAL A 244 10.85 -23.09 -26.49
C VAL A 244 11.56 -23.61 -25.26
N ALA A 245 12.81 -24.02 -25.40
CA ALA A 245 13.63 -24.50 -24.30
C ALA A 245 15.03 -23.90 -24.36
N LYS A 246 15.39 -23.17 -23.29
CA LYS A 246 16.66 -22.45 -23.18
C LYS A 246 17.89 -23.38 -23.19
N ASP A 247 17.70 -24.63 -22.77
CA ASP A 247 18.73 -25.67 -22.77
C ASP A 247 18.96 -26.32 -24.15
N GLY A 248 18.21 -25.90 -25.18
CA GLY A 248 18.32 -26.43 -26.53
C GLY A 248 17.53 -27.72 -26.78
N THR A 249 16.71 -28.17 -25.81
CA THR A 249 15.87 -29.38 -25.97
C THR A 249 14.60 -29.16 -26.80
N GLY A 250 14.27 -27.91 -27.12
CA GLY A 250 13.08 -27.50 -27.89
C GLY A 250 13.40 -27.08 -29.32
N ASN A 251 12.38 -26.63 -30.05
CA ASN A 251 12.54 -26.05 -31.39
C ASN A 251 13.33 -24.74 -31.39
N PHE A 252 13.17 -23.94 -30.33
CA PHE A 252 13.79 -22.62 -30.21
C PHE A 252 14.39 -22.42 -28.81
N THR A 253 15.41 -21.57 -28.72
CA THR A 253 16.05 -21.24 -27.43
C THR A 253 15.49 -19.97 -26.82
N THR A 254 14.84 -19.14 -27.63
CA THR A 254 14.21 -17.89 -27.20
C THR A 254 12.77 -17.79 -27.66
N ILE A 255 11.97 -17.03 -26.90
CA ILE A 255 10.58 -16.74 -27.26
C ILE A 255 10.53 -15.90 -28.56
N GLY A 256 11.51 -15.04 -28.79
CA GLY A 256 11.56 -14.19 -29.99
C GLY A 256 11.68 -15.00 -31.30
N GLU A 257 12.50 -16.05 -31.31
CA GLU A 257 12.62 -16.96 -32.45
C GLU A 257 11.31 -17.70 -32.74
N ALA A 258 10.65 -18.19 -31.68
CA ALA A 258 9.36 -18.87 -31.82
C ALA A 258 8.27 -17.94 -32.36
N LEU A 259 8.24 -16.68 -31.90
CA LEU A 259 7.31 -15.67 -32.41
C LEU A 259 7.59 -15.31 -33.87
N ALA A 260 8.86 -15.23 -34.29
CA ALA A 260 9.24 -14.96 -35.67
C ALA A 260 8.89 -16.13 -36.61
N ALA A 261 8.88 -17.36 -36.09
CA ALA A 261 8.47 -18.55 -36.83
C ALA A 261 6.94 -18.70 -36.96
N ALA A 262 6.16 -17.90 -36.22
CA ALA A 262 4.71 -17.94 -36.31
C ALA A 262 4.22 -17.37 -37.66
N PRO A 263 3.34 -18.08 -38.39
CA PRO A 263 2.84 -17.63 -39.67
C PRO A 263 1.97 -16.37 -39.52
N ASN A 264 2.27 -15.35 -40.33
CA ASN A 264 1.51 -14.10 -40.37
C ASN A 264 0.06 -14.36 -40.82
N SER A 265 -0.90 -13.76 -40.12
CA SER A 265 -2.34 -13.81 -40.45
C SER A 265 -2.91 -15.23 -40.54
N SER A 266 -2.37 -16.18 -39.77
CA SER A 266 -2.88 -17.54 -39.71
C SER A 266 -4.32 -17.59 -39.20
N THR A 267 -5.16 -18.37 -39.87
CA THR A 267 -6.51 -18.71 -39.41
C THR A 267 -6.50 -19.86 -38.39
N THR A 268 -5.37 -20.54 -38.24
CA THR A 268 -5.16 -21.59 -37.25
C THR A 268 -4.33 -21.08 -36.08
N ARG A 269 -4.74 -21.50 -34.88
CA ARG A 269 -4.01 -21.23 -33.64
C ARG A 269 -2.71 -22.05 -33.61
N GLN A 270 -1.60 -21.40 -33.25
CA GLN A 270 -0.39 -22.08 -32.80
C GLN A 270 -0.36 -22.17 -31.27
N ILE A 271 0.05 -23.33 -30.76
CA ILE A 271 0.20 -23.62 -29.34
C ILE A 271 1.69 -23.82 -29.07
N CYS A 272 2.29 -22.92 -28.29
CA CYS A 272 3.70 -23.00 -27.91
C CYS A 272 3.85 -23.45 -26.45
N ASP A 273 4.71 -24.43 -26.20
CA ASP A 273 5.18 -24.74 -24.85
C ASP A 273 6.47 -23.96 -24.54
N ILE A 274 6.61 -23.45 -23.33
CA ILE A 274 7.79 -22.71 -22.89
C ILE A 274 8.36 -23.42 -21.67
N HIS A 275 9.44 -24.17 -21.88
CA HIS A 275 10.19 -24.79 -20.80
C HIS A 275 10.95 -23.72 -20.01
N LYS A 276 10.51 -23.49 -18.78
CA LYS A 276 11.30 -22.75 -17.81
C LYS A 276 12.40 -23.68 -17.32
N SER A 277 13.66 -23.41 -17.67
CA SER A 277 14.81 -24.02 -17.00
C SER A 277 14.61 -23.83 -15.48
N ARG A 278 14.57 -24.93 -14.72
CA ARG A 278 14.55 -24.91 -13.25
C ARG A 278 15.84 -24.25 -12.79
N GLY A 279 15.82 -22.92 -12.69
CA GLY A 279 16.78 -22.17 -11.91
C GLY A 279 16.57 -22.59 -10.47
N ILE A 280 17.54 -23.31 -9.92
CA ILE A 280 17.68 -23.47 -8.47
C ILE A 280 17.92 -22.04 -7.94
N LEU A 281 16.89 -21.47 -7.33
CA LEU A 281 16.95 -20.38 -6.36
C LEU A 281 15.96 -20.71 -5.25
#